data_AF-A0A6J4RH23-F1
#
_entry.id   AF-A0A6J4RH23-F1
#
_cell.length_a   1.000
_cell.length_b   1.000
_cell.length_c   1.000
_cell.angle_alpha   90.00
_cell.angle_beta   90.00
_cell.angle_gamma   90.00
#
_symmetry.space_group_name_H-M   'P 1'
#
loop_
_entity.id
_entity.type
_entity.pdbx_description
1 polymer ?
#
loop_
_entity_poly.entity_id
_entity_poly.type
_entity_poly.pdbx_seq_one_letter_code
_entity_poly.pdbx_strand_id
1 'polypeptide(L)'
;MFERELFKAGVALVLVVEVVGLVLLAQLVPDTPIWLLLPIVPLTVVIALVVRRELDSPAHRLRRLSPEAITGHRPRRPAAETPESLSRSIAERAAEIRRSLTELPANETRVEMCALGYRACANDMITLTHLVNEALPNAPLLQRLKLRRARKRAIDALAEAREAIPPEALRASRQEQQ
;
A
#
# COMPACT_ATOMS: atom_id res chain seq x y z
N MET A 1 -7.29 10.92 1.77
CA MET A 1 -7.33 12.36 2.16
C MET A 1 -8.72 12.95 1.96
N PHE A 2 -9.36 12.73 0.81
CA PHE A 2 -10.72 13.20 0.49
C PHE A 2 -11.83 12.77 1.48
N GLU A 3 -11.85 11.51 1.92
CA GLU A 3 -12.88 10.99 2.84
C GLU A 3 -12.86 11.69 4.21
N ARG A 4 -11.70 12.19 4.65
CA ARG A 4 -11.54 12.88 5.93
C ARG A 4 -12.16 14.28 5.90
N GLU A 5 -12.06 14.97 4.78
CA GLU A 5 -12.64 16.31 4.61
C GLU A 5 -14.15 16.24 4.37
N LEU A 6 -14.63 15.22 3.65
CA LEU A 6 -16.06 14.95 3.48
C LEU A 6 -16.75 14.63 4.81
N PHE A 7 -16.13 13.82 5.68
CA PHE A 7 -16.68 13.50 7.00
C PHE A 7 -16.77 14.75 7.90
N LYS A 8 -15.72 15.57 7.95
CA LYS A 8 -15.73 16.83 8.70
C LYS A 8 -16.81 17.78 8.21
N ALA A 9 -16.96 17.91 6.88
CA ALA A 9 -17.99 18.74 6.27
C ALA A 9 -19.40 18.22 6.62
N GLY A 10 -19.60 16.90 6.61
CA GLY A 10 -20.86 16.28 7.01
C GLY A 10 -21.22 16.53 8.47
N VAL A 11 -20.27 16.34 9.39
CA VAL A 11 -20.48 16.61 10.83
C VAL A 11 -20.74 18.11 11.06
N ALA A 12 -19.99 18.99 10.41
CA ALA A 12 -20.19 20.43 10.51
C ALA A 12 -21.57 20.85 9.99
N LEU A 13 -22.03 20.26 8.87
CA LEU A 13 -23.34 20.53 8.30
C LEU A 13 -24.47 20.12 9.25
N VAL A 14 -24.39 18.91 9.83
CA VAL A 14 -25.39 18.44 10.81
C VAL A 14 -25.44 19.37 12.02
N LEU A 15 -24.27 19.79 12.52
CA LEU A 15 -24.16 20.68 13.68
C LEU A 15 -24.75 22.07 13.38
N VAL A 16 -24.51 22.62 12.19
CA VAL A 16 -25.13 23.88 11.75
C VAL A 16 -26.65 23.75 11.66
N VAL A 17 -27.16 22.65 11.07
CA VAL A 17 -28.61 22.41 10.96
C VAL A 17 -29.27 22.27 12.34
N GLU A 18 -28.64 21.56 13.28
CA GLU A 18 -29.15 21.44 14.66
C GLU A 18 -29.18 22.80 15.38
N VAL A 19 -28.10 23.58 15.28
CA VAL A 19 -28.03 24.91 15.92
C VAL A 19 -29.08 25.86 15.33
N VAL A 20 -29.23 25.89 14.01
CA VAL A 20 -30.24 26.73 13.34
C VAL A 20 -31.66 26.29 13.72
N GLY A 21 -31.91 24.98 13.79
CA GLY A 21 -33.19 24.42 14.23
C GLY A 21 -33.54 24.81 15.67
N LEU A 22 -32.57 24.76 16.58
CA LEU A 22 -32.74 25.17 17.98
C LEU A 22 -33.03 26.68 18.10
N VAL A 23 -32.32 27.51 17.35
CA VAL A 23 -32.53 28.97 17.34
C VAL A 23 -33.92 29.32 16.79
N LEU A 24 -34.34 28.69 15.69
CA LEU A 24 -35.68 28.88 15.13
C LEU A 24 -36.78 28.43 16.09
N LEU A 25 -36.60 27.27 16.75
CA LEU A 25 -37.58 26.74 17.70
C LEU A 25 -37.74 27.67 18.91
N ALA A 26 -36.63 28.21 19.42
CA ALA A 26 -36.63 29.17 20.52
C ALA A 26 -37.37 30.47 20.17
N GLN A 27 -37.33 30.89 18.90
CA GLN A 27 -38.03 32.08 18.42
C GLN A 27 -39.51 31.83 18.14
N LEU A 28 -39.90 30.62 17.72
CA LEU A 28 -41.29 30.29 17.37
C LEU A 28 -42.15 29.89 18.57
N VAL A 29 -41.56 29.28 19.62
CA VAL A 29 -42.32 28.80 20.78
C VAL A 29 -41.56 29.11 22.09
N PRO A 30 -41.74 30.32 22.65
CA PRO A 30 -40.95 30.79 23.80
C PRO A 30 -41.17 29.98 25.09
N ASP A 31 -42.28 29.24 25.19
CA ASP A 31 -42.60 28.39 26.35
C ASP A 31 -42.04 26.96 26.27
N THR A 32 -41.28 26.62 25.21
CA THR A 32 -40.63 25.30 25.16
C THR A 32 -39.36 25.28 26.00
N PRO A 33 -39.14 24.25 26.85
CA PRO A 33 -37.94 24.14 27.67
C PRO A 33 -36.75 23.72 26.79
N ILE A 34 -36.12 24.68 26.11
CA ILE A 34 -34.97 24.50 25.20
C ILE A 34 -33.79 23.78 25.89
N TRP A 35 -33.68 23.88 27.22
CA TRP A 35 -32.71 23.15 28.04
C TRP A 35 -32.76 21.62 27.88
N LEU A 36 -33.92 21.05 27.52
CA LEU A 36 -34.07 19.61 27.26
C LEU A 36 -33.42 19.14 25.96
N LEU A 37 -33.21 20.04 25.00
CA LEU A 37 -32.60 19.74 23.70
C LEU A 37 -31.10 20.05 23.64
N LEU A 38 -30.59 20.83 24.60
CA LEU A 38 -29.17 21.13 24.79
C LEU A 38 -28.25 19.88 24.84
N PRO A 39 -28.64 18.72 25.39
CA PRO A 39 -27.78 17.52 25.40
C PRO A 39 -27.75 16.75 24.07
N ILE A 40 -28.59 17.09 23.08
CA ILE A 40 -28.63 16.39 21.78
C ILE A 40 -27.37 16.69 20.96
N VAL A 41 -26.92 17.95 20.97
CA VAL A 41 -25.72 18.40 20.23
C VAL A 41 -24.43 17.68 20.67
N PRO A 42 -24.10 17.54 21.98
CA PRO A 42 -22.94 16.74 22.38
C PRO A 42 -23.14 15.24 22.09
N LEU A 43 -24.39 14.73 22.12
CA LEU A 43 -24.68 13.33 21.83
C LEU A 43 -24.37 12.96 20.37
N THR A 44 -24.74 13.80 19.40
CA THR A 44 -24.45 13.56 17.98
C THR A 44 -22.95 13.55 17.70
N VAL A 45 -22.19 14.46 18.34
CA VAL A 45 -20.72 14.49 18.26
C VAL A 45 -20.10 13.24 18.86
N VAL A 46 -20.60 12.76 20.01
CA VAL A 46 -20.11 11.53 20.67
C VAL A 46 -20.38 10.31 19.81
N ILE A 47 -21.58 10.16 19.25
CA ILE A 47 -21.92 9.06 18.35
C ILE A 47 -21.03 9.08 17.10
N ALA A 48 -20.82 10.24 16.50
CA ALA A 48 -19.94 10.40 15.33
C ALA A 48 -18.49 10.00 15.64
N LEU A 49 -17.99 10.33 16.84
CA LEU A 49 -16.66 9.94 17.31
C LEU A 49 -16.53 8.43 17.51
N VAL A 50 -17.54 7.78 18.10
CA VAL A 50 -17.56 6.33 18.31
C VAL A 50 -17.61 5.58 16.98
N VAL A 51 -18.50 5.97 16.07
CA VAL A 51 -18.58 5.37 14.72
C VAL A 51 -17.25 5.52 13.99
N ARG A 52 -16.61 6.68 14.08
CA ARG A 52 -15.30 6.90 13.47
C ARG A 52 -14.22 6.03 14.10
N ARG A 53 -14.22 5.87 15.42
CA ARG A 53 -13.25 5.02 16.12
C ARG A 53 -13.38 3.55 15.70
N GLU A 54 -14.60 3.07 15.52
CA GLU A 54 -14.87 1.71 15.02
C GLU A 54 -14.45 1.53 13.56
N LEU A 55 -14.71 2.53 12.69
CA LEU A 55 -14.29 2.47 11.29
C LEU A 55 -12.77 2.55 11.11
N ASP A 56 -12.07 3.33 11.96
CA ASP A 56 -10.61 3.41 11.96
C ASP A 56 -9.93 2.22 12.68
N SER A 57 -10.72 1.36 13.36
CA SER A 57 -10.24 0.21 14.12
C SER A 57 -9.45 -0.76 13.22
N PRO A 58 -8.26 -1.22 13.66
CA PRO A 58 -7.44 -2.17 12.91
C PRO A 58 -8.19 -3.47 12.63
N ALA A 59 -9.11 -3.90 13.51
CA ALA A 59 -9.95 -5.06 13.29
C ALA A 59 -10.91 -4.89 12.11
N HIS A 60 -11.43 -3.67 11.89
CA HIS A 60 -12.30 -3.36 10.76
C HIS A 60 -11.52 -3.24 9.44
N ARG A 61 -10.28 -2.71 9.49
CA ARG A 61 -9.35 -2.74 8.34
C ARG A 61 -8.96 -4.16 7.96
N LEU A 62 -8.67 -5.02 8.93
CA LEU A 62 -8.36 -6.43 8.72
C LEU A 62 -9.54 -7.18 8.09
N ARG A 63 -10.79 -6.90 8.52
CA ARG A 63 -11.99 -7.47 7.89
C ARG A 63 -12.25 -7.01 6.45
N ARG A 64 -11.67 -5.88 6.02
CA ARG A 64 -11.77 -5.39 4.64
C ARG A 64 -10.66 -5.90 3.73
N LEU A 65 -9.62 -6.53 4.26
CA LEU A 65 -8.63 -7.27 3.48
C LEU A 65 -9.21 -8.63 3.15
N SER A 66 -10.08 -8.70 2.15
CA SER A 66 -10.48 -9.98 1.58
C SER A 66 -9.29 -10.56 0.80
N PRO A 67 -9.12 -11.90 0.73
CA PRO A 67 -8.11 -12.52 -0.11
C PRO A 67 -8.16 -12.02 -1.55
N GLU A 68 -9.37 -11.77 -2.07
CA GLU A 68 -9.63 -11.22 -3.40
C GLU A 68 -9.18 -9.76 -3.54
N ALA A 69 -9.26 -8.97 -2.47
CA ALA A 69 -8.72 -7.61 -2.44
C ALA A 69 -7.19 -7.60 -2.48
N ILE A 70 -6.54 -8.65 -1.97
CA ILE A 70 -5.07 -8.83 -2.01
C ILE A 70 -4.65 -9.36 -3.37
N THR A 71 -5.35 -10.35 -3.94
CA THR A 71 -5.03 -10.90 -5.28
C THR A 71 -5.39 -9.93 -6.42
N GLY A 72 -6.40 -9.08 -6.23
CA GLY A 72 -6.78 -8.00 -7.14
C GLY A 72 -5.89 -6.76 -7.04
N HIS A 73 -5.11 -6.61 -5.96
CA HIS A 73 -4.13 -5.54 -5.83
C HIS A 73 -2.88 -5.88 -6.64
N ARG A 74 -2.98 -5.75 -7.96
CA ARG A 74 -1.78 -5.54 -8.77
C ARG A 74 -1.24 -4.17 -8.34
N PRO A 75 -0.07 -4.06 -7.69
CA PRO A 75 0.53 -2.76 -7.45
C PRO A 75 0.55 -2.07 -8.81
N ARG A 76 -0.06 -0.89 -8.87
CA ARG A 76 -0.24 -0.10 -10.09
C ARG A 76 1.15 0.13 -10.69
N ARG A 77 1.60 -0.77 -11.55
CA ARG A 77 2.85 -0.62 -12.31
C ARG A 77 2.67 0.68 -13.09
N PRO A 78 3.57 1.66 -12.93
CA PRO A 78 3.46 2.91 -13.67
C PRO A 78 3.45 2.56 -15.16
N ALA A 79 2.49 3.11 -15.91
CA ALA A 79 2.23 2.78 -17.31
C ALA A 79 3.40 3.11 -18.27
N ALA A 80 4.48 3.70 -17.75
CA ALA A 80 5.72 3.98 -18.46
C ALA A 80 6.93 3.51 -17.62
N GLU A 81 7.02 2.20 -17.36
CA GLU A 81 8.14 1.63 -16.62
C GLU A 81 9.36 1.58 -17.55
N THR A 82 10.29 2.52 -17.38
CA THR A 82 11.57 2.52 -18.11
C THR A 82 12.44 1.34 -17.66
N PRO A 83 13.31 0.79 -18.54
CA PRO A 83 14.29 -0.23 -18.16
C PRO A 83 15.13 0.17 -16.94
N GLU A 84 15.48 1.45 -16.83
CA GLU A 84 16.26 2.01 -15.73
C GLU A 84 15.47 2.05 -14.41
N SER A 85 14.20 2.45 -14.45
CA SER A 85 13.36 2.46 -13.24
C SER A 85 13.06 1.05 -12.74
N LEU A 86 12.81 0.11 -13.65
CA LEU A 86 12.58 -1.30 -13.29
C LEU A 86 13.85 -1.94 -12.74
N SER A 87 15.00 -1.72 -13.39
CA SER A 87 16.32 -2.15 -12.89
C SER A 87 16.59 -1.63 -11.48
N ARG A 88 16.31 -0.34 -11.21
CA ARG A 88 16.49 0.26 -9.88
C ARG A 88 15.58 -0.39 -8.84
N SER A 89 14.29 -0.54 -9.16
CA SER A 89 13.31 -1.19 -8.28
C SER A 89 13.67 -2.64 -7.94
N ILE A 90 14.18 -3.40 -8.91
CA ILE A 90 14.67 -4.76 -8.68
C ILE A 90 15.89 -4.73 -7.75
N ALA A 91 16.86 -3.85 -8.01
CA ALA A 91 18.07 -3.75 -7.19
C ALA A 91 17.77 -3.31 -5.75
N GLU A 92 16.86 -2.35 -5.56
CA GLU A 92 16.44 -1.89 -4.22
C GLU A 92 15.76 -3.00 -3.44
N ARG A 93 14.80 -3.72 -4.06
CA ARG A 93 14.12 -4.84 -3.40
C ARG A 93 15.05 -6.01 -3.12
N ALA A 94 15.96 -6.33 -4.04
CA ALA A 94 16.97 -7.38 -3.83
C ALA A 94 17.93 -7.02 -2.68
N ALA A 95 18.36 -5.76 -2.59
CA ALA A 95 19.17 -5.27 -1.48
C ALA A 95 18.41 -5.36 -0.14
N GLU A 96 17.12 -5.02 -0.12
CA GLU A 96 16.27 -5.12 1.08
C GLU A 96 16.06 -6.56 1.55
N ILE A 97 15.91 -7.49 0.59
CA ILE A 97 15.85 -8.94 0.88
C ILE A 97 17.15 -9.39 1.53
N ARG A 98 18.30 -9.07 0.92
CA ARG A 98 19.61 -9.41 1.49
C ARG A 98 19.77 -8.83 2.89
N ARG A 99 19.42 -7.55 3.07
CA ARG A 99 19.50 -6.85 4.35
C ARG A 99 18.67 -7.55 5.41
N SER A 100 17.44 -7.90 5.08
CA SER A 100 16.50 -8.60 5.97
C SER A 100 16.99 -9.97 6.43
N LEU A 101 17.81 -10.64 5.63
CA LEU A 101 18.37 -11.96 5.92
C LEU A 101 19.73 -11.90 6.64
N THR A 102 20.46 -10.79 6.53
CA THR A 102 21.83 -10.65 7.05
C THR A 102 21.91 -9.84 8.34
N GLU A 103 21.08 -8.81 8.50
CA GLU A 103 21.13 -7.91 9.67
C GLU A 103 20.24 -8.36 10.84
N LEU A 104 19.31 -9.29 10.62
CA LEU A 104 18.30 -9.73 11.60
C LEU A 104 18.32 -11.25 11.77
N PRO A 105 18.01 -11.79 12.97
CA PRO A 105 17.80 -13.23 13.12
C PRO A 105 16.65 -13.67 12.22
N ALA A 106 16.95 -14.54 11.26
CA ALA A 106 16.01 -14.99 10.27
C ALA A 106 15.14 -16.12 10.82
N ASN A 107 13.89 -15.81 11.15
CA ASN A 107 12.86 -16.82 11.45
C ASN A 107 12.43 -17.52 10.15
N GLU A 108 11.98 -18.77 10.24
CA GLU A 108 11.53 -19.58 9.09
C GLU A 108 10.53 -18.84 8.19
N THR A 109 9.50 -18.22 8.76
CA THR A 109 8.51 -17.41 8.02
C THR A 109 9.15 -16.21 7.30
N ARG A 110 10.18 -15.58 7.88
CA ARG A 110 10.87 -14.44 7.23
C ARG A 110 11.63 -14.92 6.00
N VAL A 111 12.28 -16.07 6.11
CA VAL A 111 13.02 -16.69 5.02
C VAL A 111 12.07 -17.02 3.85
N GLU A 112 10.90 -17.58 4.15
CA GLU A 112 9.86 -17.85 3.14
C GLU A 112 9.36 -16.57 2.45
N MET A 113 9.06 -15.53 3.24
CA MET A 113 8.63 -14.24 2.70
C MET A 113 9.70 -13.60 1.81
N CYS A 114 10.98 -13.70 2.20
CA CYS A 114 12.10 -13.24 1.40
C CYS A 114 12.26 -14.05 0.11
N ALA A 115 12.05 -15.37 0.16
CA ALA A 115 12.07 -16.23 -1.02
C ALA A 115 10.94 -15.89 -2.01
N LEU A 116 9.73 -15.59 -1.51
CA LEU A 116 8.61 -15.10 -2.34
C LEU A 116 8.94 -13.75 -2.99
N GLY A 117 9.49 -12.81 -2.22
CA GLY A 117 9.94 -11.51 -2.72
C GLY A 117 11.04 -11.63 -3.77
N TYR A 118 11.98 -12.56 -3.58
CA TYR A 118 13.03 -12.87 -4.55
C TYR A 118 12.46 -13.39 -5.87
N ARG A 119 11.46 -14.28 -5.83
CA ARG A 119 10.78 -14.74 -7.06
C ARG A 119 10.04 -13.64 -7.78
N ALA A 120 9.38 -12.73 -7.05
CA ALA A 120 8.76 -11.56 -7.67
C ALA A 120 9.80 -10.71 -8.42
N CYS A 121 10.98 -10.48 -7.81
CA CYS A 121 12.08 -9.77 -8.45
C CYS A 121 12.64 -10.54 -9.67
N ALA A 122 12.72 -11.87 -9.62
CA ALA A 122 13.12 -12.70 -10.75
C ALA A 122 12.10 -12.63 -11.91
N ASN A 123 10.80 -12.57 -11.62
CA ASN A 123 9.77 -12.34 -12.65
C ASN A 123 9.88 -10.94 -13.26
N ASP A 124 10.19 -9.93 -12.44
CA ASP A 124 10.44 -8.57 -12.94
C ASP A 124 11.71 -8.51 -13.81
N MET A 125 12.71 -9.38 -13.59
CA MET A 125 13.87 -9.51 -14.49
C MET A 125 13.51 -10.02 -15.88
N ILE A 126 12.49 -10.88 -16.01
CA ILE A 126 11.97 -11.31 -17.31
C ILE A 126 11.42 -10.09 -18.03
N THR A 127 10.61 -9.28 -17.34
CA THR A 127 10.05 -8.02 -17.87
C THR A 127 11.16 -7.04 -18.28
N LEU A 128 12.17 -6.85 -17.42
CA LEU A 128 13.32 -5.99 -17.73
C LEU A 128 14.07 -6.47 -18.98
N THR A 129 14.23 -7.78 -19.13
CA THR A 129 14.90 -8.35 -20.30
C THR A 129 14.12 -8.08 -21.58
N HIS A 130 12.79 -8.22 -21.56
CA HIS A 130 11.94 -7.86 -22.70
C HIS A 130 12.08 -6.38 -23.05
N LEU A 131 11.93 -5.47 -22.08
CA LEU A 131 12.05 -4.03 -22.31
C LEU A 131 13.42 -3.62 -22.86
N VAL A 132 14.50 -4.22 -22.35
CA VAL A 132 15.86 -3.97 -22.84
C VAL A 132 16.03 -4.49 -24.26
N ASN A 133 15.50 -5.68 -24.58
CA ASN A 133 15.57 -6.26 -25.92
C ASN A 133 14.74 -5.48 -26.95
N GLU A 134 13.61 -4.92 -26.55
CA GLU A 134 12.79 -4.04 -27.41
C GLU A 134 13.48 -2.69 -27.66
N ALA A 135 14.15 -2.13 -26.65
CA ALA A 135 14.82 -0.83 -26.76
C ALA A 135 16.19 -0.89 -27.47
N LEU A 136 16.90 -2.02 -27.39
CA LEU A 136 18.27 -2.18 -27.92
C LEU A 136 18.44 -1.90 -29.43
N PRO A 137 17.57 -2.42 -30.33
CA PRO A 137 17.73 -2.27 -31.77
C PRO A 137 17.74 -0.80 -32.21
N ASN A 138 16.82 -0.02 -31.66
CA ASN A 138 16.58 1.37 -32.05
C ASN A 138 17.40 2.39 -31.23
N ALA A 139 18.15 1.94 -30.22
CA ALA A 139 18.89 2.82 -29.33
C ALA A 139 20.27 3.25 -29.89
N PRO A 140 20.69 4.52 -29.70
CA PRO A 140 22.05 4.98 -29.96
C PRO A 140 23.07 4.30 -29.02
N LEU A 141 24.34 4.30 -29.40
CA LEU A 141 25.42 3.58 -28.69
C LEU A 141 25.49 3.87 -27.18
N LEU A 142 25.36 5.14 -26.78
CA LEU A 142 25.36 5.53 -25.37
C LEU A 142 24.17 4.94 -24.60
N GLN A 143 22.99 4.92 -25.22
CA GLN A 143 21.78 4.36 -24.63
C GLN A 143 21.87 2.83 -24.55
N ARG A 144 22.46 2.16 -25.54
CA ARG A 144 22.75 0.72 -25.47
C ARG A 144 23.64 0.36 -24.28
N LEU A 145 24.66 1.16 -23.99
CA LEU A 145 25.50 0.97 -22.80
C LEU A 145 24.71 1.18 -21.50
N LYS A 146 23.85 2.19 -21.43
CA LYS A 146 22.97 2.42 -20.27
C LYS A 146 22.03 1.24 -20.03
N LEU A 147 21.37 0.74 -21.07
CA LEU A 147 20.47 -0.42 -20.98
C LEU A 147 21.20 -1.68 -20.50
N ARG A 148 22.40 -1.95 -21.03
CA ARG A 148 23.24 -3.07 -20.57
C ARG A 148 23.66 -2.91 -19.11
N ARG A 149 24.03 -1.70 -18.68
CA ARG A 149 24.37 -1.40 -17.28
C ARG A 149 23.16 -1.56 -16.35
N ALA A 150 21.98 -1.10 -16.77
CA ALA A 150 20.74 -1.28 -16.01
C ALA A 150 20.43 -2.76 -15.82
N ARG A 151 20.48 -3.56 -16.89
CA ARG A 151 20.30 -5.02 -16.78
C ARG A 151 21.34 -5.66 -15.86
N LYS A 152 22.62 -5.32 -16.04
CA LYS A 152 23.71 -5.87 -15.22
C LYS A 152 23.53 -5.53 -13.74
N ARG A 153 23.21 -4.28 -13.40
CA ARG A 153 22.96 -3.86 -12.02
C ARG A 153 21.87 -4.69 -11.33
N ALA A 154 20.79 -4.97 -12.03
CA ALA A 154 19.69 -5.76 -11.48
C ALA A 154 20.08 -7.24 -11.31
N ILE A 155 20.86 -7.81 -12.23
CA ILE A 155 21.43 -9.15 -12.12
C ILE A 155 22.36 -9.25 -10.90
N ASP A 156 23.29 -8.31 -10.77
CA ASP A 156 24.30 -8.32 -9.70
C ASP A 156 23.60 -8.25 -8.33
N ALA A 157 22.62 -7.35 -8.16
CA ALA A 157 21.85 -7.24 -6.92
C ALA A 157 21.02 -8.50 -6.61
N LEU A 158 20.43 -9.15 -7.62
CA LEU A 158 19.72 -10.40 -7.43
C LEU A 158 20.64 -11.56 -7.07
N ALA A 159 21.85 -11.61 -7.64
CA ALA A 159 22.85 -12.60 -7.27
C ALA A 159 23.24 -12.45 -5.80
N GLU A 160 23.51 -11.22 -5.35
CA GLU A 160 23.81 -10.92 -3.94
C GLU A 160 22.64 -11.29 -3.00
N ALA A 161 21.40 -11.06 -3.42
CA ALA A 161 20.23 -11.49 -2.65
C ALA A 161 20.08 -13.01 -2.58
N ARG A 162 20.36 -13.71 -3.69
CA ARG A 162 20.31 -15.17 -3.77
C ARG A 162 21.31 -15.83 -2.83
N GLU A 163 22.51 -15.29 -2.71
CA GLU A 163 23.55 -15.81 -1.81
C GLU A 163 23.13 -15.78 -0.34
N ALA A 164 22.27 -14.83 0.04
CA ALA A 164 21.74 -14.72 1.41
C ALA A 164 20.52 -15.63 1.68
N ILE A 165 19.89 -16.20 0.64
CA ILE A 165 18.68 -17.04 0.80
C ILE A 165 19.09 -18.51 0.90
N PRO A 166 18.66 -19.25 1.94
CA PRO A 166 18.90 -20.68 2.03
C PRO A 166 18.21 -21.44 0.88
N PRO A 167 18.88 -22.42 0.26
CA PRO A 167 18.39 -23.08 -0.95
C PRO A 167 17.11 -23.90 -0.71
N GLU A 168 16.83 -24.30 0.53
CA GLU A 168 15.61 -25.01 0.93
C GLU A 168 14.37 -24.13 0.75
N ALA A 169 14.46 -22.85 1.12
CA ALA A 169 13.34 -21.90 1.04
C ALA A 169 12.95 -21.57 -0.41
N LEU A 170 13.90 -21.64 -1.34
CA LEU A 170 13.65 -21.50 -2.78
C LEU A 170 12.93 -22.72 -3.38
N ARG A 171 12.95 -23.88 -2.70
CA ARG A 171 12.24 -25.11 -3.13
C ARG A 171 10.87 -25.24 -2.46
N ALA A 172 10.78 -25.01 -1.15
CA ALA A 172 9.55 -25.17 -0.36
C ALA A 172 8.41 -24.30 -0.91
N SER A 173 8.67 -23.01 -1.09
CA SER A 173 7.68 -22.08 -1.64
C SER A 173 7.31 -22.35 -3.12
N ARG A 174 7.96 -23.29 -3.82
CA ARG A 174 7.59 -23.71 -5.19
C ARG A 174 6.49 -24.76 -5.15
N GLN A 175 6.48 -25.61 -4.12
CA GLN A 175 5.51 -26.69 -3.96
C GLN A 175 4.17 -26.16 -3.47
N GLU A 176 4.14 -25.08 -2.68
CA GLU A 176 2.89 -24.47 -2.20
C GLU A 176 2.12 -23.68 -3.28
N GLN A 177 2.74 -23.40 -4.44
CA GLN A 177 2.12 -22.67 -5.55
C GLN A 177 1.60 -23.60 -6.68
N GLN A 178 1.76 -24.92 -6.55
CA GLN A 178 1.24 -25.93 -7.48
C GLN A 178 -0.01 -26.60 -6.92
#